data_AF-A0A951J6A7-F1
#
_entry.id   AF-A0A951J6A7-F1
#
_cell.length_a   1.000
_cell.length_b   1.000
_cell.length_c   1.000
_cell.angle_alpha   90.00
_cell.angle_beta   90.00
_cell.angle_gamma   90.00
#
_symmetry.space_group_name_H-M   'P 1'
#
loop_
_entity.id
_entity.type
_entity.pdbx_description
1 polymer ?
#
loop_
_entity_poly.entity_id
_entity_poly.type
_entity_poly.pdbx_seq_one_letter_code
_entity_poly.pdbx_strand_id
1 'polypeptide(L)'
;MFDQFYQQASDQLKLSFLNTILEQDEQLKEQFINFYLKPKDKHLVLTVTDPDDFILASKDLIVEALETIEFNEPDWANYVPRHNGYIPDYEAMEHMAEDEIGRILGLHIAEVERYCSIKHFDLAFLYLISIYQACLEVEIEDDYGSVPDPLQTMLQEFENHLQSCLPIFKAIQIPEDQLFTIATVLFDQHTELDAKDSHFLLFFEACLYSLVHSGSEASILLDVIEGKNKATHLPWLYTELHRKTGGIESYEKAALKYYQSSVHLALDLLNLYKSTDSNKFRNIAKKLWINGLFRHECAEMYFEVLNPNEDPNLYLEVTLYLIKRNFSKKYYKIIKELMTEDDRMNFLKSLQNDHPAYITALCMEGKYDEAHKHALHHTNRWNIIETMTPCLEHAPEQAIVILAQKVEELLLDERGRNFYARVATILKIAKDITAIQHQTDVLINRIVYANGRLSALKGELRVAGVI
;
A
#
# COMPACT_ATOMS: atom_id res chain seq x y z
N MET A 1 -21.27 -27.66 52.99
CA MET A 1 -20.36 -27.02 53.97
C MET A 1 -19.46 -26.00 53.27
N PHE A 2 -18.82 -26.35 52.15
CA PHE A 2 -18.08 -25.40 51.29
C PHE A 2 -18.90 -24.16 50.91
N ASP A 3 -20.12 -24.34 50.38
CA ASP A 3 -20.95 -23.21 49.91
C ASP A 3 -21.26 -22.18 51.01
N GLN A 4 -21.43 -22.64 52.26
CA GLN A 4 -21.64 -21.77 53.41
C GLN A 4 -20.40 -20.92 53.73
N PHE A 5 -19.21 -21.54 53.74
CA PHE A 5 -17.96 -20.80 53.98
C PHE A 5 -17.61 -19.89 52.81
N TYR A 6 -17.88 -20.32 51.57
CA TYR A 6 -17.65 -19.52 50.39
C TYR A 6 -18.54 -18.28 50.37
N GLN A 7 -19.84 -18.40 50.69
CA GLN A 7 -20.73 -17.24 50.75
C GLN A 7 -20.43 -16.28 51.90
N GLN A 8 -19.92 -16.77 53.03
CA GLN A 8 -19.54 -15.94 54.18
C GLN A 8 -18.13 -15.32 54.05
N ALA A 9 -17.30 -15.82 53.12
CA ALA A 9 -15.97 -15.27 52.88
C ALA A 9 -16.05 -13.90 52.18
N SER A 10 -15.20 -12.98 52.62
CA SER A 10 -14.98 -11.70 51.93
C SER A 10 -14.40 -11.92 50.54
N ASP A 11 -14.70 -11.04 49.58
CA ASP A 11 -14.19 -11.16 48.22
C ASP A 11 -12.66 -11.11 48.15
N GLN A 12 -12.01 -10.38 49.06
CA GLN A 12 -10.55 -10.34 49.17
C GLN A 12 -9.95 -11.71 49.53
N LEU A 13 -10.61 -12.46 50.41
CA LEU A 13 -10.20 -13.82 50.78
C LEU A 13 -10.43 -14.80 49.63
N LYS A 14 -11.56 -14.69 48.92
CA LYS A 14 -11.86 -15.49 47.72
C LYS A 14 -10.82 -15.25 46.62
N LEU A 15 -10.48 -13.99 46.35
CA LEU A 15 -9.46 -13.61 45.37
C LEU A 15 -8.07 -14.09 45.77
N SER A 16 -7.68 -13.96 47.06
CA SER A 16 -6.39 -14.48 47.51
C SER A 16 -6.29 -16.00 47.36
N PHE A 17 -7.37 -16.72 47.66
CA PHE A 17 -7.44 -18.16 47.50
C PHE A 17 -7.38 -18.58 46.03
N LEU A 18 -8.13 -17.88 45.17
CA LEU A 18 -8.09 -18.09 43.72
C LEU A 18 -6.68 -17.86 43.16
N ASN A 19 -6.00 -16.77 43.56
CA ASN A 19 -4.63 -16.49 43.12
C ASN A 19 -3.65 -17.59 43.56
N THR A 20 -3.75 -18.07 44.81
CA THR A 20 -2.91 -19.17 45.29
C THR A 20 -3.13 -20.47 44.51
N ILE A 21 -4.38 -20.78 44.13
CA ILE A 21 -4.68 -21.96 43.32
C ILE A 21 -4.17 -21.78 41.89
N LEU A 22 -4.45 -20.62 41.28
CA LEU A 22 -4.00 -20.33 39.92
C LEU A 22 -2.47 -20.38 39.82
N GLU A 23 -1.71 -19.89 40.79
CA GLU A 23 -0.25 -19.99 40.80
C GLU A 23 0.28 -21.44 40.80
N GLN A 24 -0.50 -22.40 41.28
CA GLN A 24 -0.08 -23.79 41.48
C GLN A 24 -0.59 -24.75 40.39
N ASP A 25 -1.58 -24.35 39.59
CA ASP A 25 -2.27 -25.22 38.63
C ASP A 25 -2.44 -24.55 37.26
N GLU A 26 -1.57 -24.89 36.32
CA GLU A 26 -1.64 -24.43 34.91
C GLU A 26 -2.95 -24.85 34.22
N GLN A 27 -3.50 -26.02 34.54
CA GLN A 27 -4.76 -26.47 33.94
C GLN A 27 -5.93 -25.60 34.42
N LEU A 28 -5.90 -25.17 35.69
CA LEU A 28 -6.93 -24.28 36.24
C LEU A 28 -6.80 -22.85 35.71
N LYS A 29 -5.59 -22.39 35.40
CA LYS A 29 -5.37 -21.15 34.63
C LYS A 29 -5.98 -21.23 33.24
N GLU A 30 -5.72 -22.30 32.49
CA GLU A 30 -6.33 -22.50 31.18
C GLU A 30 -7.85 -22.57 31.26
N GLN A 31 -8.41 -23.25 32.26
CA GLN A 31 -9.86 -23.29 32.49
C GLN A 31 -10.45 -21.91 32.82
N PHE A 32 -9.76 -21.10 33.62
CA PHE A 32 -10.18 -19.73 33.92
C PHE A 32 -10.12 -18.84 32.67
N ILE A 33 -9.05 -18.94 31.89
CA ILE A 33 -8.92 -18.24 30.60
C ILE A 33 -10.07 -18.65 29.67
N ASN A 34 -10.32 -19.95 29.52
CA ASN A 34 -11.44 -20.45 28.72
C ASN A 34 -12.80 -19.99 29.25
N PHE A 35 -12.98 -19.92 30.58
CA PHE A 35 -14.22 -19.41 31.17
C PHE A 35 -14.41 -17.91 30.92
N TYR A 36 -13.35 -17.11 31.02
CA TYR A 36 -13.37 -15.68 30.73
C TYR A 36 -13.64 -15.40 29.24
N LEU A 37 -13.08 -16.23 28.35
CA LEU A 37 -13.27 -16.12 26.91
C LEU A 37 -14.61 -16.70 26.43
N LYS A 38 -15.29 -17.53 27.23
CA LYS A 38 -16.53 -18.20 26.82
C LYS A 38 -17.70 -17.20 26.67
N PRO A 39 -18.37 -17.17 25.52
CA PRO A 39 -19.61 -16.40 25.37
C PRO A 39 -20.68 -16.89 26.33
N LYS A 40 -21.30 -15.97 27.08
CA LYS A 40 -22.59 -16.23 27.74
C LYS A 40 -23.67 -16.42 26.67
N ASP A 41 -24.81 -17.03 26.99
CA ASP A 41 -25.94 -17.11 26.04
C ASP A 41 -26.33 -15.68 25.60
N LYS A 42 -26.01 -15.33 24.35
CA LYS A 42 -26.20 -13.96 23.82
C LYS A 42 -27.49 -13.88 23.03
N HIS A 43 -28.28 -12.87 23.34
CA HIS A 43 -29.43 -12.46 22.54
C HIS A 43 -29.11 -11.14 21.85
N LEU A 44 -29.68 -10.91 20.67
CA LEU A 44 -29.57 -9.62 20.00
C LEU A 44 -30.23 -8.54 20.87
N VAL A 45 -29.54 -7.42 21.08
CA VAL A 45 -30.02 -6.27 21.86
C VAL A 45 -30.05 -5.06 20.94
N LEU A 46 -31.22 -4.76 20.38
CA LEU A 46 -31.42 -3.64 19.47
C LEU A 46 -32.35 -2.59 20.09
N THR A 47 -32.05 -1.32 19.83
CA THR A 47 -32.90 -0.16 20.10
C THR A 47 -34.11 -0.18 19.16
N VAL A 48 -33.92 -0.64 17.93
CA VAL A 48 -34.98 -0.80 16.91
C VAL A 48 -35.56 -2.21 16.92
N THR A 49 -36.81 -2.33 16.50
CA THR A 49 -37.50 -3.62 16.40
C THR A 49 -37.08 -4.40 15.16
N ASP A 50 -36.83 -3.69 14.05
CA ASP A 50 -36.37 -4.25 12.79
C ASP A 50 -35.15 -3.45 12.30
N PRO A 51 -33.95 -4.06 12.26
CA PRO A 51 -32.74 -3.39 11.79
C PRO A 51 -32.76 -3.11 10.29
N ASP A 52 -33.42 -3.94 9.48
CA ASP A 52 -33.41 -3.81 8.03
C ASP A 52 -34.30 -2.63 7.59
N ASP A 53 -35.46 -2.47 8.24
CA ASP A 53 -36.32 -1.30 8.06
C ASP A 53 -35.59 0.00 8.42
N PHE A 54 -34.81 0.01 9.50
CA PHE A 54 -34.02 1.18 9.89
C PHE A 54 -32.91 1.47 8.88
N ILE A 55 -32.22 0.43 8.40
CA ILE A 55 -31.15 0.56 7.42
C ILE A 55 -31.71 1.18 6.13
N LEU A 56 -32.83 0.64 5.64
CA LEU A 56 -33.50 1.09 4.42
C LEU A 56 -33.98 2.54 4.54
N ALA A 57 -34.70 2.88 5.60
CA ALA A 57 -35.22 4.24 5.79
C ALA A 57 -34.08 5.28 5.92
N SER A 58 -32.99 4.92 6.58
CA SER A 58 -31.82 5.79 6.71
C SER A 58 -31.06 5.91 5.39
N LYS A 59 -30.92 4.83 4.64
CA LYS A 59 -30.30 4.80 3.32
C LYS A 59 -31.04 5.73 2.35
N ASP A 60 -32.37 5.62 2.27
CA ASP A 60 -33.19 6.45 1.37
C ASP A 60 -33.03 7.96 1.68
N LEU A 61 -32.95 8.32 2.97
CA LEU A 61 -32.70 9.70 3.40
C LEU A 61 -31.31 10.22 2.99
N ILE A 62 -30.29 9.35 3.00
CA ILE A 62 -28.93 9.71 2.59
C ILE A 62 -28.84 9.81 1.07
N VAL A 63 -29.49 8.90 0.33
CA VAL A 63 -29.60 8.96 -1.13
C VAL A 63 -30.25 10.28 -1.54
N GLU A 64 -31.41 10.63 -0.97
CA GLU A 64 -32.08 11.91 -1.25
C GLU A 64 -31.16 13.11 -1.01
N ALA A 65 -30.36 13.08 0.06
CA ALA A 65 -29.40 14.15 0.34
C ALA A 65 -28.25 14.22 -0.70
N LEU A 66 -27.70 13.08 -1.11
CA LEU A 66 -26.63 13.01 -2.11
C LEU A 66 -27.11 13.38 -3.52
N GLU A 67 -28.34 12.99 -3.88
CA GLU A 67 -28.94 13.35 -5.19
C GLU A 67 -29.28 14.84 -5.30
N THR A 68 -29.27 15.59 -4.20
CA THR A 68 -29.42 17.06 -4.25
C THR A 68 -28.17 17.80 -4.74
N ILE A 69 -27.03 17.11 -4.91
CA ILE A 69 -25.79 17.74 -5.34
C ILE A 69 -25.89 18.11 -6.83
N GLU A 70 -25.73 19.41 -7.12
CA GLU A 70 -25.73 19.93 -8.49
C GLU A 70 -24.29 20.07 -9.01
N PHE A 71 -23.78 19.03 -9.67
CA PHE A 71 -22.42 19.05 -10.25
C PHE A 71 -22.30 19.94 -11.49
N ASN A 72 -23.43 20.21 -12.15
CA ASN A 72 -23.47 20.98 -13.40
C ASN A 72 -23.34 22.51 -13.18
N GLU A 73 -23.69 23.00 -11.97
CA GLU A 73 -23.58 24.41 -11.60
C GLU A 73 -22.89 24.59 -10.24
N PRO A 74 -21.59 24.25 -10.12
CA PRO A 74 -20.89 24.30 -8.84
C PRO A 74 -20.72 25.75 -8.35
N ASP A 75 -20.72 25.95 -7.02
CA ASP A 75 -20.63 27.28 -6.40
C ASP A 75 -19.21 27.87 -6.45
N TRP A 76 -18.83 28.39 -7.61
CA TRP A 76 -17.52 28.97 -7.87
C TRP A 76 -17.14 30.11 -6.91
N ALA A 77 -18.10 30.74 -6.24
CA ALA A 77 -17.83 31.84 -5.31
C ALA A 77 -17.14 31.36 -4.02
N ASN A 78 -17.35 30.09 -3.64
CA ASN A 78 -16.83 29.49 -2.42
C ASN A 78 -15.69 28.49 -2.67
N TYR A 79 -15.21 28.36 -3.91
CA TYR A 79 -14.11 27.46 -4.23
C TYR A 79 -12.79 27.86 -3.55
N VAL A 80 -12.17 26.89 -2.87
CA VAL A 80 -10.83 27.04 -2.28
C VAL A 80 -9.85 26.09 -3.01
N PRO A 81 -8.86 26.62 -3.75
CA PRO A 81 -7.87 25.81 -4.46
C PRO A 81 -7.11 24.86 -3.53
N ARG A 82 -7.04 23.57 -3.90
CA ARG A 82 -6.28 22.55 -3.12
C ARG A 82 -4.77 22.72 -3.21
N HIS A 83 -4.26 23.41 -4.24
CA HIS A 83 -2.85 23.74 -4.35
C HIS A 83 -2.59 25.11 -5.00
N ASN A 84 -1.37 25.59 -4.85
CA ASN A 84 -0.93 26.83 -5.47
C ASN A 84 -0.62 26.59 -6.96
N GLY A 85 -0.90 27.59 -7.80
CA GLY A 85 -0.61 27.55 -9.23
C GLY A 85 -1.84 27.80 -10.09
N TYR A 86 -1.72 27.58 -11.40
CA TYR A 86 -2.87 27.53 -12.30
C TYR A 86 -3.57 26.17 -12.10
N ILE A 87 -4.88 26.21 -11.86
CA ILE A 87 -5.74 25.03 -11.83
C ILE A 87 -6.71 25.18 -13.01
N PRO A 88 -6.75 24.23 -13.95
CA PRO A 88 -7.73 24.25 -15.02
C PRO A 88 -9.14 24.00 -14.49
N ASP A 89 -10.15 24.55 -15.16
CA ASP A 89 -11.54 24.53 -14.68
C ASP A 89 -12.08 23.11 -14.42
N TYR A 90 -11.70 22.12 -15.23
CA TYR A 90 -12.14 20.72 -15.02
C TYR A 90 -11.63 20.15 -13.68
N GLU A 91 -10.38 20.47 -13.30
CA GLU A 91 -9.78 20.02 -12.04
C GLU A 91 -10.40 20.77 -10.86
N ALA A 92 -10.77 22.03 -11.05
CA ALA A 92 -11.52 22.77 -10.03
C ALA A 92 -12.93 22.20 -9.81
N MET A 93 -13.62 21.82 -10.89
CA MET A 93 -14.94 21.16 -10.82
C MET A 93 -14.86 19.80 -10.11
N GLU A 94 -13.85 18.98 -10.43
CA GLU A 94 -13.59 17.72 -9.72
C GLU A 94 -13.42 17.95 -8.21
N HIS A 95 -12.55 18.90 -7.82
CA HIS A 95 -12.34 19.21 -6.41
C HIS A 95 -13.61 19.67 -5.68
N MET A 96 -14.41 20.52 -6.31
CA MET A 96 -15.65 21.02 -5.72
C MET A 96 -16.70 19.93 -5.55
N ALA A 97 -16.80 19.04 -6.53
CA ALA A 97 -17.67 17.87 -6.50
C ALA A 97 -17.29 16.93 -5.33
N GLU A 98 -16.00 16.61 -5.19
CA GLU A 98 -15.49 15.82 -4.08
C GLU A 98 -15.75 16.49 -2.73
N ASP A 99 -15.51 17.80 -2.62
CA ASP A 99 -15.73 18.56 -1.38
C ASP A 99 -17.22 18.55 -0.96
N GLU A 100 -18.15 18.63 -1.92
CA GLU A 100 -19.59 18.65 -1.66
C GLU A 100 -20.13 17.26 -1.25
N ILE A 101 -19.65 16.20 -1.92
CA ILE A 101 -19.88 14.80 -1.50
C ILE A 101 -19.37 14.63 -0.07
N GLY A 102 -18.12 15.02 0.19
CA GLY A 102 -17.50 14.95 1.50
C GLY A 102 -18.28 15.74 2.55
N ARG A 103 -18.84 16.90 2.20
CA ARG A 103 -19.67 17.73 3.09
C ARG A 103 -20.95 17.00 3.51
N ILE A 104 -21.68 16.42 2.57
CA ILE A 104 -22.94 15.71 2.86
C ILE A 104 -22.68 14.44 3.67
N LEU A 105 -21.71 13.62 3.27
CA LEU A 105 -21.32 12.44 4.05
C LEU A 105 -20.86 12.81 5.46
N GLY A 106 -20.13 13.92 5.61
CA GLY A 106 -19.70 14.44 6.91
C GLY A 106 -20.86 14.77 7.86
N LEU A 107 -22.00 15.26 7.34
CA LEU A 107 -23.20 15.49 8.16
C LEU A 107 -23.79 14.18 8.72
N HIS A 108 -23.83 13.14 7.89
CA HIS A 108 -24.30 11.82 8.31
C HIS A 108 -23.33 11.13 9.26
N ILE A 109 -22.03 11.36 9.09
CA ILE A 109 -21.01 10.87 10.03
C ILE A 109 -21.13 11.56 11.39
N ALA A 110 -21.41 12.86 11.44
CA ALA A 110 -21.68 13.55 12.70
C ALA A 110 -22.88 12.93 13.45
N GLU A 111 -23.85 12.36 12.73
CA GLU A 111 -24.97 11.63 13.32
C GLU A 111 -24.54 10.28 13.93
N VAL A 112 -23.61 9.57 13.29
CA VAL A 112 -22.95 8.38 13.88
C VAL A 112 -22.25 8.76 15.19
N GLU A 113 -21.48 9.84 15.20
CA GLU A 113 -20.79 10.34 16.40
C GLU A 113 -21.78 10.72 17.51
N ARG A 114 -22.92 11.32 17.13
CA ARG A 114 -24.01 11.63 18.06
C ARG A 114 -24.56 10.37 18.70
N TYR A 115 -24.87 9.33 17.92
CA TYR A 115 -25.35 8.04 18.42
C TYR A 115 -24.35 7.38 19.38
N CYS A 116 -23.05 7.40 19.06
CA CYS A 116 -22.01 6.94 19.97
C CYS A 116 -21.99 7.73 21.29
N SER A 117 -22.14 9.06 21.22
CA SER A 117 -22.14 9.95 22.39
C SER A 117 -23.30 9.67 23.35
N ILE A 118 -24.47 9.31 22.82
CA ILE A 118 -25.65 8.93 23.62
C ILE A 118 -25.71 7.42 23.93
N LYS A 119 -24.64 6.67 23.62
CA LYS A 119 -24.50 5.22 23.87
C LYS A 119 -25.52 4.32 23.15
N HIS A 120 -26.04 4.78 22.02
CA HIS A 120 -26.84 3.97 21.11
C HIS A 120 -25.92 3.41 20.00
N PHE A 121 -25.06 2.46 20.38
CA PHE A 121 -24.03 1.95 19.50
C PHE A 121 -24.60 1.15 18.32
N ASP A 122 -25.64 0.35 18.56
CA ASP A 122 -26.38 -0.34 17.51
C ASP A 122 -26.87 0.63 16.43
N LEU A 123 -27.50 1.75 16.80
CA LEU A 123 -27.97 2.77 15.84
C LEU A 123 -26.81 3.37 15.05
N ALA A 124 -25.69 3.67 15.71
CA ALA A 124 -24.50 4.20 15.05
C ALA A 124 -24.02 3.26 13.93
N PHE A 125 -23.93 1.96 14.20
CA PHE A 125 -23.47 0.97 13.23
C PHE A 125 -24.50 0.63 12.15
N LEU A 126 -25.78 0.59 12.47
CA LEU A 126 -26.83 0.48 11.46
C LEU A 126 -26.78 1.67 10.50
N TYR A 127 -26.56 2.88 11.02
CA TYR A 127 -26.46 4.08 10.21
C TYR A 127 -25.20 4.07 9.32
N LEU A 128 -24.07 3.55 9.80
CA LEU A 128 -22.88 3.33 8.97
C LEU A 128 -23.14 2.37 7.80
N ILE A 129 -23.90 1.30 8.04
CA ILE A 129 -24.33 0.37 6.97
C ILE A 129 -25.21 1.11 5.96
N SER A 130 -26.15 1.94 6.43
CA SER A 130 -27.00 2.76 5.56
C SER A 130 -26.20 3.72 4.68
N ILE A 131 -25.17 4.38 5.23
CA ILE A 131 -24.30 5.28 4.45
C ILE A 131 -23.59 4.49 3.35
N TYR A 132 -23.03 3.31 3.66
CA TYR A 132 -22.39 2.47 2.66
C TYR A 132 -23.35 2.08 1.53
N GLN A 133 -24.53 1.59 1.88
CA GLN A 133 -25.54 1.18 0.90
C GLN A 133 -26.04 2.37 0.07
N ALA A 134 -26.15 3.56 0.66
CA ALA A 134 -26.54 4.76 -0.07
C ALA A 134 -25.50 5.12 -1.14
N CYS A 135 -24.21 5.05 -0.81
CA CYS A 135 -23.13 5.25 -1.79
C CYS A 135 -23.16 4.26 -2.96
N LEU A 136 -23.72 3.04 -2.76
CA LEU A 136 -23.85 2.05 -3.82
C LEU A 136 -25.03 2.31 -4.77
N GLU A 137 -26.07 3.01 -4.30
CA GLU A 137 -27.36 3.10 -5.00
C GLU A 137 -27.70 4.50 -5.54
N VAL A 138 -27.03 5.54 -5.03
CA VAL A 138 -27.23 6.92 -5.46
C VAL A 138 -26.99 7.10 -6.96
N GLU A 139 -27.92 7.78 -7.63
CA GLU A 139 -27.79 8.15 -9.04
C GLU A 139 -27.40 9.63 -9.14
N ILE A 140 -26.19 9.90 -9.61
CA ILE A 140 -25.69 11.26 -9.77
C ILE A 140 -25.90 11.77 -11.19
N GLU A 141 -26.56 12.92 -11.31
CA GLU A 141 -26.62 13.69 -12.56
C GLU A 141 -25.34 14.54 -12.72
N ASP A 142 -24.41 14.06 -13.55
CA ASP A 142 -23.14 14.74 -13.86
C ASP A 142 -22.91 14.74 -15.38
N ASP A 143 -23.52 15.71 -16.06
CA ASP A 143 -23.50 15.81 -17.52
C ASP A 143 -22.10 16.14 -18.07
N TYR A 144 -21.24 16.72 -17.22
CA TYR A 144 -19.89 17.14 -17.58
C TYR A 144 -18.81 16.12 -17.21
N GLY A 145 -19.15 15.05 -16.49
CA GLY A 145 -18.18 14.06 -16.02
C GLY A 145 -17.19 14.64 -15.02
N SER A 146 -17.64 15.57 -14.19
CA SER A 146 -16.92 16.21 -13.10
C SER A 146 -16.48 15.21 -12.03
N VAL A 147 -17.14 14.05 -11.93
CA VAL A 147 -16.71 12.93 -11.09
C VAL A 147 -16.54 11.68 -11.97
N PRO A 148 -15.31 11.33 -12.38
CA PRO A 148 -15.06 10.24 -13.31
C PRO A 148 -15.55 8.87 -12.84
N ASP A 149 -15.53 8.64 -11.52
CA ASP A 149 -16.09 7.45 -10.87
C ASP A 149 -16.84 7.86 -9.59
N PRO A 150 -18.15 8.13 -9.69
CA PRO A 150 -18.93 8.63 -8.55
C PRO A 150 -18.98 7.65 -7.39
N LEU A 151 -19.14 6.35 -7.68
CA LEU A 151 -19.16 5.29 -6.66
C LEU A 151 -17.84 5.25 -5.89
N GLN A 152 -16.71 5.17 -6.60
CA GLN A 152 -15.41 5.11 -5.95
C GLN A 152 -15.13 6.38 -5.14
N THR A 153 -15.49 7.54 -5.67
CA THR A 153 -15.31 8.83 -4.99
C THR A 153 -16.11 8.90 -3.69
N MET A 154 -17.38 8.49 -3.71
CA MET A 154 -18.22 8.46 -2.52
C MET A 154 -17.74 7.47 -1.46
N LEU A 155 -17.30 6.28 -1.87
CA LEU A 155 -16.73 5.31 -0.94
C LEU A 155 -15.40 5.81 -0.34
N GLN A 156 -14.57 6.52 -1.13
CA GLN A 156 -13.33 7.11 -0.65
C GLN A 156 -13.57 8.23 0.35
N GLU A 157 -14.52 9.13 0.08
CA GLU A 157 -14.89 10.20 1.00
C GLU A 157 -15.53 9.64 2.27
N PHE A 158 -16.36 8.60 2.16
CA PHE A 158 -16.89 7.91 3.33
C PHE A 158 -15.76 7.26 4.15
N GLU A 159 -14.80 6.59 3.50
CA GLU A 159 -13.64 6.03 4.19
C GLU A 159 -12.82 7.13 4.90
N ASN A 160 -12.58 8.27 4.26
CA ASN A 160 -11.85 9.40 4.85
C ASN A 160 -12.52 9.88 6.16
N HIS A 161 -13.84 10.02 6.15
CA HIS A 161 -14.59 10.36 7.37
C HIS A 161 -14.57 9.23 8.39
N LEU A 162 -14.72 7.99 7.96
CA LEU A 162 -14.71 6.82 8.85
C LEU A 162 -13.36 6.68 9.58
N GLN A 163 -12.24 6.94 8.90
CA GLN A 163 -10.91 6.99 9.51
C GLN A 163 -10.82 8.04 10.62
N SER A 164 -11.52 9.18 10.44
CA SER A 164 -11.61 10.24 11.45
C SER A 164 -12.45 9.84 12.68
N CYS A 165 -13.37 8.88 12.53
CA CYS A 165 -14.16 8.30 13.62
C CYS A 165 -13.44 7.21 14.42
N LEU A 166 -12.41 6.56 13.86
CA LEU A 166 -11.70 5.47 14.54
C LEU A 166 -11.19 5.82 15.95
N PRO A 167 -10.69 7.04 16.25
CA PRO A 167 -10.32 7.43 17.61
C PRO A 167 -11.50 7.40 18.59
N ILE A 168 -12.72 7.74 18.14
CA ILE A 168 -13.94 7.66 18.96
C ILE A 168 -14.25 6.20 19.26
N PHE A 169 -14.23 5.34 18.25
CA PHE A 169 -14.47 3.90 18.40
C PHE A 169 -13.45 3.23 19.33
N LYS A 170 -12.19 3.65 19.28
CA LYS A 170 -11.15 3.20 20.22
C LYS A 170 -11.37 3.69 21.66
N ALA A 171 -12.07 4.80 21.86
CA ALA A 171 -12.28 5.38 23.19
C ALA A 171 -13.55 4.89 23.87
N ILE A 172 -14.56 4.47 23.12
CA ILE A 172 -15.83 3.96 23.66
C ILE A 172 -15.67 2.54 24.21
N GLN A 173 -16.37 2.25 25.31
CA GLN A 173 -16.54 0.88 25.81
C GLN A 173 -17.93 0.40 25.47
N ILE A 174 -18.02 -0.59 24.58
CA ILE A 174 -19.28 -1.16 24.12
C ILE A 174 -19.59 -2.41 24.97
N PRO A 175 -20.82 -2.57 25.49
CA PRO A 175 -21.22 -3.80 26.15
C PRO A 175 -21.06 -5.03 25.23
N GLU A 176 -20.66 -6.17 25.78
CA GLU A 176 -20.42 -7.40 25.02
C GLU A 176 -21.63 -7.85 24.17
N ASP A 177 -22.86 -7.70 24.67
CA ASP A 177 -24.09 -8.03 23.94
C ASP A 177 -24.35 -7.07 22.77
N GLN A 178 -23.96 -5.80 22.92
CA GLN A 178 -24.04 -4.80 21.85
C GLN A 178 -23.00 -5.09 20.77
N LEU A 179 -21.76 -5.43 21.13
CA LEU A 179 -20.73 -5.83 20.16
C LEU A 179 -21.16 -7.08 19.37
N PHE A 180 -21.72 -8.08 20.05
CA PHE A 180 -22.27 -9.27 19.39
C PHE A 180 -23.39 -8.92 18.41
N THR A 181 -24.29 -8.02 18.81
CA THR A 181 -25.40 -7.58 17.97
C THR A 181 -24.90 -6.85 16.72
N ILE A 182 -24.01 -5.86 16.89
CA ILE A 182 -23.42 -5.08 15.80
C ILE A 182 -22.72 -6.01 14.80
N ALA A 183 -21.88 -6.92 15.31
CA ALA A 183 -21.17 -7.87 14.45
C ALA A 183 -22.12 -8.83 13.74
N THR A 184 -23.16 -9.32 14.42
CA THR A 184 -24.10 -10.26 13.79
C THR A 184 -24.85 -9.59 12.64
N VAL A 185 -25.41 -8.40 12.87
CA VAL A 185 -26.16 -7.67 11.84
C VAL A 185 -25.28 -7.30 10.65
N LEU A 186 -24.06 -6.81 10.90
CA LEU A 186 -23.12 -6.47 9.82
C LEU A 186 -22.81 -7.69 8.92
N PHE A 187 -22.58 -8.86 9.51
CA PHE A 187 -22.27 -10.08 8.75
C PHE A 187 -23.50 -10.67 8.05
N ASP A 188 -24.70 -10.47 8.61
CA ASP A 188 -25.96 -10.81 7.95
C ASP A 188 -26.20 -9.92 6.73
N GLN A 189 -26.03 -8.60 6.88
CA GLN A 189 -26.10 -7.64 5.77
C GLN A 189 -25.10 -7.97 4.65
N HIS A 190 -23.87 -8.35 5.01
CA HIS A 190 -22.93 -8.83 4.01
C HIS A 190 -23.43 -10.06 3.26
N THR A 191 -24.12 -11.00 3.92
CA THR A 191 -24.62 -12.21 3.26
C THR A 191 -25.68 -11.88 2.21
N GLU A 192 -26.49 -10.85 2.45
CA GLU A 192 -27.47 -10.34 1.48
C GLU A 192 -26.81 -9.57 0.34
N LEU A 193 -25.73 -8.83 0.63
CA LEU A 193 -25.00 -8.00 -0.33
C LEU A 193 -23.88 -8.72 -1.09
N ASP A 194 -23.43 -9.90 -0.66
CA ASP A 194 -22.23 -10.61 -1.17
C ASP A 194 -22.27 -10.83 -2.69
N ALA A 195 -23.48 -10.99 -3.24
CA ALA A 195 -23.68 -11.14 -4.68
C ALA A 195 -23.44 -9.85 -5.48
N LYS A 196 -23.56 -8.68 -4.84
CA LYS A 196 -23.41 -7.35 -5.42
C LYS A 196 -22.04 -6.74 -5.12
N ASP A 197 -21.51 -6.93 -3.91
CA ASP A 197 -20.23 -6.36 -3.51
C ASP A 197 -19.48 -7.20 -2.45
N SER A 198 -18.33 -7.74 -2.85
CA SER A 198 -17.46 -8.52 -1.96
C SER A 198 -16.60 -7.66 -1.02
N HIS A 199 -16.57 -6.33 -1.19
CA HIS A 199 -15.74 -5.42 -0.39
C HIS A 199 -16.43 -4.89 0.86
N PHE A 200 -17.76 -5.07 0.98
CA PHE A 200 -18.55 -4.58 2.11
C PHE A 200 -17.93 -4.87 3.47
N LEU A 201 -17.55 -6.12 3.76
CA LEU A 201 -16.94 -6.44 5.05
C LEU A 201 -15.56 -5.79 5.22
N LEU A 202 -14.76 -5.80 4.17
CA LEU A 202 -13.40 -5.25 4.17
C LEU A 202 -13.45 -3.75 4.52
N PHE A 203 -14.44 -3.02 4.00
CA PHE A 203 -14.65 -1.61 4.30
C PHE A 203 -14.79 -1.33 5.81
N PHE A 204 -15.49 -2.20 6.55
CA PHE A 204 -15.69 -2.05 7.99
C PHE A 204 -14.62 -2.73 8.86
N GLU A 205 -13.60 -3.34 8.26
CA GLU A 205 -12.60 -4.15 8.98
C GLU A 205 -11.88 -3.35 10.08
N ALA A 206 -11.42 -2.14 9.76
CA ALA A 206 -10.74 -1.25 10.71
C ALA A 206 -11.66 -0.79 11.84
N CYS A 207 -12.94 -0.56 11.55
CA CYS A 207 -13.94 -0.17 12.54
C CYS A 207 -14.18 -1.31 13.53
N LEU A 208 -14.43 -2.52 13.05
CA LEU A 208 -14.62 -3.69 13.91
C LEU A 208 -13.42 -3.92 14.82
N TYR A 209 -12.20 -3.81 14.28
CA TYR A 209 -10.99 -3.96 15.09
C TYR A 209 -10.87 -2.87 16.17
N SER A 210 -11.27 -1.64 15.84
CA SER A 210 -11.19 -0.50 16.77
C SER A 210 -12.09 -0.63 18.00
N LEU A 211 -13.14 -1.45 17.92
CA LEU A 211 -14.05 -1.79 19.02
C LEU A 211 -13.48 -2.83 19.99
N VAL A 212 -12.33 -3.45 19.69
CA VAL A 212 -11.80 -4.59 20.46
C VAL A 212 -10.69 -4.13 21.39
N HIS A 213 -10.99 -4.03 22.68
CA HIS A 213 -10.07 -3.59 23.73
C HIS A 213 -9.49 -4.77 24.52
N SER A 214 -10.19 -5.88 24.57
CA SER A 214 -9.91 -7.04 25.41
C SER A 214 -10.00 -8.38 24.66
N GLY A 215 -9.49 -9.44 25.28
CA GLY A 215 -9.60 -10.79 24.74
C GLY A 215 -11.04 -11.34 24.72
N SER A 216 -11.92 -10.91 25.65
CA SER A 216 -13.31 -11.37 25.63
C SER A 216 -14.05 -10.81 24.42
N GLU A 217 -13.95 -9.50 24.17
CA GLU A 217 -14.48 -8.83 22.96
C GLU A 217 -13.94 -9.46 21.66
N ALA A 218 -12.64 -9.78 21.64
CA ALA A 218 -12.04 -10.45 20.50
C ALA A 218 -12.66 -11.83 20.24
N SER A 219 -12.94 -12.59 21.31
CA SER A 219 -13.62 -13.88 21.22
C SER A 219 -15.03 -13.73 20.64
N ILE A 220 -15.78 -12.69 21.03
CA ILE A 220 -17.13 -12.42 20.51
C ILE A 220 -17.10 -12.28 18.98
N LEU A 221 -16.19 -11.47 18.46
CA LEU A 221 -16.08 -11.28 17.01
C LEU A 221 -15.63 -12.55 16.30
N LEU A 222 -14.70 -13.31 16.89
CA LEU A 222 -14.29 -14.61 16.34
C LEU A 222 -15.47 -15.58 16.24
N ASP A 223 -16.29 -15.70 17.28
CA ASP A 223 -17.45 -16.59 17.26
C ASP A 223 -18.45 -16.23 16.16
N VAL A 224 -18.66 -14.93 15.91
CA VAL A 224 -19.52 -14.46 14.81
C VAL A 224 -18.88 -14.78 13.45
N ILE A 225 -17.59 -14.46 13.27
CA ILE A 225 -16.86 -14.71 12.01
C ILE A 225 -16.85 -16.21 11.67
N GLU A 226 -16.55 -17.06 12.64
CA GLU A 226 -16.49 -18.51 12.49
C GLU A 226 -17.89 -19.10 12.28
N GLY A 227 -18.89 -18.66 13.06
CA GLY A 227 -20.28 -19.10 12.93
C GLY A 227 -20.89 -18.76 11.57
N LYS A 228 -20.52 -17.63 10.97
CA LYS A 228 -20.97 -17.21 9.63
C LYS A 228 -20.06 -17.68 8.49
N ASN A 229 -18.96 -18.40 8.79
CA ASN A 229 -17.94 -18.85 7.82
C ASN A 229 -17.30 -17.71 7.00
N LYS A 230 -17.10 -16.53 7.60
CA LYS A 230 -16.59 -15.33 6.90
C LYS A 230 -15.11 -15.03 7.13
N ALA A 231 -14.36 -15.96 7.73
CA ALA A 231 -12.92 -15.79 8.01
C ALA A 231 -12.05 -15.50 6.77
N THR A 232 -12.46 -15.96 5.58
CA THR A 232 -11.73 -15.67 4.32
C THR A 232 -11.92 -14.25 3.81
N HIS A 233 -13.00 -13.57 4.22
CA HIS A 233 -13.34 -12.22 3.76
C HIS A 233 -12.59 -11.16 4.56
N LEU A 234 -12.28 -11.47 5.82
CA LEU A 234 -11.56 -10.61 6.76
C LEU A 234 -10.34 -11.31 7.35
N PRO A 235 -9.39 -11.76 6.50
CA PRO A 235 -8.29 -12.57 6.97
C PRO A 235 -7.41 -11.80 7.95
N TRP A 236 -7.26 -10.47 7.79
CA TRP A 236 -6.42 -9.67 8.68
C TRP A 236 -7.05 -9.54 10.06
N LEU A 237 -8.29 -9.07 10.15
CA LEU A 237 -9.03 -8.96 11.40
C LEU A 237 -9.07 -10.31 12.12
N TYR A 238 -9.42 -11.39 11.41
CA TYR A 238 -9.47 -12.73 12.00
C TYR A 238 -8.16 -13.11 12.71
N THR A 239 -7.00 -12.84 12.08
CA THR A 239 -5.71 -13.15 12.70
C THR A 239 -5.38 -12.24 13.90
N GLU A 240 -5.70 -10.95 13.82
CA GLU A 240 -5.46 -10.01 14.92
C GLU A 240 -6.38 -10.30 16.12
N LEU A 241 -7.59 -10.79 15.90
CA LEU A 241 -8.46 -11.26 16.98
C LEU A 241 -7.87 -12.51 17.66
N HIS A 242 -7.34 -13.47 16.90
CA HIS A 242 -6.60 -14.61 17.47
C HIS A 242 -5.36 -14.17 18.26
N ARG A 243 -4.70 -13.08 17.86
CA ARG A 243 -3.62 -12.47 18.63
C ARG A 243 -4.11 -11.95 19.99
N LYS A 244 -5.28 -11.31 20.02
CA LYS A 244 -5.88 -10.75 21.25
C LYS A 244 -6.38 -11.83 22.21
N THR A 245 -6.84 -12.98 21.72
CA THR A 245 -7.36 -14.07 22.56
C THR A 245 -6.28 -15.01 23.07
N GLY A 246 -5.29 -15.36 22.24
CA GLY A 246 -4.29 -16.39 22.56
C GLY A 246 -2.84 -15.97 22.30
N GLY A 247 -2.57 -14.68 22.10
CA GLY A 247 -1.22 -14.16 21.91
C GLY A 247 -0.59 -14.56 20.59
N ILE A 248 0.74 -14.60 20.56
CA ILE A 248 1.51 -14.79 19.31
C ILE A 248 1.33 -16.19 18.72
N GLU A 249 1.11 -17.22 19.53
CA GLU A 249 0.95 -18.60 19.06
C GLU A 249 -0.36 -18.79 18.30
N SER A 250 -1.47 -18.28 18.84
CA SER A 250 -2.77 -18.29 18.15
C SER A 250 -2.75 -17.44 16.89
N TYR A 251 -2.09 -16.28 16.94
CA TYR A 251 -1.85 -15.45 15.75
C TYR A 251 -1.11 -16.22 14.66
N GLU A 252 0.02 -16.85 14.99
CA GLU A 252 0.86 -17.59 14.04
C GLU A 252 0.05 -18.70 13.35
N LYS A 253 -0.71 -19.48 14.12
CA LYS A 253 -1.55 -20.55 13.61
C LYS A 253 -2.63 -20.03 12.65
N ALA A 254 -3.27 -18.91 12.97
CA ALA A 254 -4.28 -18.29 12.11
C ALA A 254 -3.64 -17.69 10.84
N ALA A 255 -2.53 -16.96 10.98
CA ALA A 255 -1.83 -16.31 9.87
C ALA A 255 -1.33 -17.33 8.84
N LEU A 256 -0.78 -18.46 9.29
CA LEU A 256 -0.35 -19.56 8.40
C LEU A 256 -1.48 -20.14 7.53
N LYS A 257 -2.75 -19.96 7.91
CA LYS A 257 -3.90 -20.40 7.13
C LYS A 257 -4.27 -19.43 6.01
N TYR A 258 -4.04 -18.12 6.21
CA TYR A 258 -4.57 -17.07 5.34
C TYR A 258 -3.54 -16.12 4.71
N TYR A 259 -2.24 -16.28 5.00
CA TYR A 259 -1.18 -15.39 4.48
C TYR A 259 -1.10 -15.31 2.94
N GLN A 260 -1.67 -16.27 2.21
CA GLN A 260 -1.70 -16.24 0.74
C GLN A 260 -2.80 -15.32 0.18
N SER A 261 -3.77 -14.94 1.01
CA SER A 261 -4.94 -14.15 0.62
C SER A 261 -4.78 -12.65 0.90
N SER A 262 -3.77 -12.25 1.68
CA SER A 262 -3.54 -10.85 2.04
C SER A 262 -2.04 -10.53 2.09
N VAL A 263 -1.64 -9.48 1.38
CA VAL A 263 -0.25 -8.99 1.37
C VAL A 263 0.19 -8.52 2.74
N HIS A 264 -0.70 -7.85 3.49
CA HIS A 264 -0.39 -7.34 4.81
C HIS A 264 -0.04 -8.49 5.78
N LEU A 265 -0.83 -9.58 5.74
CA LEU A 265 -0.57 -10.77 6.54
C LEU A 265 0.69 -11.52 6.12
N ALA A 266 0.94 -11.62 4.82
CA ALA A 266 2.19 -12.20 4.33
C ALA A 266 3.39 -11.43 4.92
N LEU A 267 3.37 -10.10 4.84
CA LEU A 267 4.45 -9.24 5.33
C LEU A 267 4.60 -9.34 6.86
N ASP A 268 3.51 -9.33 7.62
CA ASP A 268 3.58 -9.45 9.08
C ASP A 268 4.14 -10.80 9.52
N LEU A 269 3.72 -11.89 8.87
CA LEU A 269 4.21 -13.24 9.15
C LEU A 269 5.69 -13.39 8.76
N LEU A 270 6.10 -12.82 7.62
CA LEU A 270 7.49 -12.75 7.20
C LEU A 270 8.35 -11.93 8.18
N ASN A 271 7.85 -10.78 8.65
CA ASN A 271 8.53 -9.95 9.64
C ASN A 271 8.69 -10.69 10.97
N LEU A 272 7.68 -11.45 11.40
CA LEU A 272 7.76 -12.29 12.60
C LEU A 272 8.89 -13.32 12.47
N TYR A 273 9.00 -14.02 11.34
CA TYR A 273 10.00 -15.05 11.13
C TYR A 273 11.39 -14.55 10.75
N LYS A 274 11.51 -13.31 10.24
CA LYS A 274 12.80 -12.68 9.89
C LYS A 274 13.82 -12.77 11.02
N SER A 275 13.39 -12.62 12.27
CA SER A 275 14.26 -12.67 13.46
C SER A 275 14.09 -13.91 14.33
N THR A 276 13.00 -14.67 14.18
CA THR A 276 12.69 -15.80 15.08
C THR A 276 13.02 -17.17 14.47
N ASP A 277 12.78 -17.36 13.16
CA ASP A 277 12.96 -18.65 12.49
C ASP A 277 13.23 -18.45 10.98
N SER A 278 14.51 -18.47 10.60
CA SER A 278 14.94 -18.29 9.22
C SER A 278 14.42 -19.38 8.28
N ASN A 279 14.21 -20.61 8.78
CA ASN A 279 13.69 -21.71 7.95
C ASN A 279 12.22 -21.48 7.61
N LYS A 280 11.40 -21.08 8.58
CA LYS A 280 9.99 -20.73 8.33
C LYS A 280 9.86 -19.53 7.39
N PHE A 281 10.69 -18.50 7.58
CA PHE A 281 10.77 -17.36 6.66
C PHE A 281 10.99 -17.83 5.22
N ARG A 282 12.05 -18.63 4.98
CA ARG A 282 12.37 -19.12 3.63
C ARG A 282 11.24 -19.96 3.02
N ASN A 283 10.62 -20.84 3.80
CA ASN A 283 9.52 -21.69 3.32
C ASN A 283 8.31 -20.86 2.86
N ILE A 284 7.95 -19.82 3.61
CA ILE A 284 6.84 -18.92 3.28
C ILE A 284 7.21 -18.06 2.07
N ALA A 285 8.39 -17.44 2.08
CA ALA A 285 8.88 -16.62 0.98
C ALA A 285 8.90 -17.39 -0.34
N LYS A 286 9.43 -18.62 -0.32
CA LYS A 286 9.46 -19.52 -1.48
C LYS A 286 8.07 -19.87 -1.98
N LYS A 287 7.14 -20.20 -1.08
CA LYS A 287 5.77 -20.57 -1.44
C LYS A 287 4.99 -19.38 -2.03
N LEU A 288 5.13 -18.19 -1.47
CA LEU A 288 4.55 -16.96 -2.05
C LEU A 288 5.14 -16.67 -3.43
N TRP A 289 6.47 -16.75 -3.56
CA TRP A 289 7.17 -16.44 -4.80
C TRP A 289 6.81 -17.38 -5.96
N ILE A 290 6.82 -18.70 -5.72
CA ILE A 290 6.46 -19.72 -6.71
C ILE A 290 5.02 -19.52 -7.20
N ASN A 291 4.10 -19.19 -6.28
CA ASN A 291 2.70 -18.94 -6.61
C ASN A 291 2.47 -17.58 -7.28
N GLY A 292 3.50 -16.74 -7.46
CA GLY A 292 3.37 -15.42 -8.08
C GLY A 292 2.74 -14.36 -7.18
N LEU A 293 2.63 -14.62 -5.87
CA LEU A 293 1.94 -13.75 -4.92
C LEU A 293 2.90 -12.67 -4.38
N PHE A 294 2.43 -11.42 -4.37
CA PHE A 294 3.06 -10.28 -3.69
C PHE A 294 4.55 -10.06 -4.02
N ARG A 295 4.98 -10.39 -5.24
CA ARG A 295 6.40 -10.30 -5.63
C ARG A 295 6.91 -8.86 -5.55
N HIS A 296 6.07 -7.88 -5.89
CA HIS A 296 6.47 -6.48 -5.92
C HIS A 296 6.75 -5.93 -4.52
N GLU A 297 5.88 -6.28 -3.58
CA GLU A 297 5.86 -5.82 -2.20
C GLU A 297 6.92 -6.53 -1.36
N CYS A 298 7.18 -7.81 -1.62
CA CYS A 298 8.11 -8.61 -0.81
C CYS A 298 9.55 -8.66 -1.35
N ALA A 299 9.82 -8.31 -2.61
CA ALA A 299 11.13 -8.56 -3.24
C ALA A 299 12.32 -7.92 -2.50
N GLU A 300 12.20 -6.67 -2.05
CA GLU A 300 13.27 -5.98 -1.31
C GLU A 300 13.53 -6.66 0.04
N MET A 301 12.46 -7.01 0.78
CA MET A 301 12.59 -7.77 2.03
C MET A 301 13.28 -9.12 1.81
N TYR A 302 12.91 -9.84 0.75
CA TYR A 302 13.55 -11.11 0.42
C TYR A 302 15.03 -10.93 0.13
N PHE A 303 15.40 -9.92 -0.66
CA PHE A 303 16.79 -9.63 -0.97
C PHE A 303 17.62 -9.30 0.28
N GLU A 304 17.06 -8.57 1.25
CA GLU A 304 17.78 -8.21 2.48
C GLU A 304 17.95 -9.37 3.47
N VAL A 305 17.00 -10.31 3.50
CA VAL A 305 16.90 -11.33 4.56
C VAL A 305 17.39 -12.70 4.09
N LEU A 306 17.18 -13.05 2.82
CA LEU A 306 17.58 -14.34 2.30
C LEU A 306 19.11 -14.46 2.26
N ASN A 307 19.63 -15.53 2.84
CA ASN A 307 21.02 -15.90 2.70
C ASN A 307 21.25 -16.60 1.35
N PRO A 308 22.16 -16.10 0.49
CA PRO A 308 22.45 -16.71 -0.80
C PRO A 308 22.89 -18.18 -0.71
N ASN A 309 23.47 -18.60 0.41
CA ASN A 309 23.93 -19.97 0.61
C ASN A 309 22.81 -20.95 1.02
N GLU A 310 21.68 -20.44 1.51
CA GLU A 310 20.60 -21.28 2.07
C GLU A 310 19.49 -21.58 1.06
N ASP A 311 19.13 -20.62 0.20
CA ASP A 311 18.27 -20.85 -0.98
C ASP A 311 18.79 -20.03 -2.18
N PRO A 312 19.85 -20.50 -2.85
CA PRO A 312 20.50 -19.75 -3.93
C PRO A 312 19.57 -19.48 -5.11
N ASN A 313 18.64 -20.39 -5.39
CA ASN A 313 17.70 -20.25 -6.50
C ASN A 313 16.70 -19.13 -6.23
N LEU A 314 16.06 -19.13 -5.06
CA LEU A 314 15.11 -18.07 -4.70
C LEU A 314 15.83 -16.71 -4.64
N TYR A 315 17.01 -16.66 -4.02
CA TYR A 315 17.79 -15.42 -3.94
C TYR A 315 18.16 -14.88 -5.33
N LEU A 316 18.57 -15.77 -6.25
CA LEU A 316 18.86 -15.40 -7.63
C LEU A 316 17.62 -14.87 -8.34
N GLU A 317 16.48 -15.56 -8.26
CA GLU A 317 15.23 -15.14 -8.88
C GLU A 317 14.76 -13.76 -8.38
N VAL A 318 14.84 -13.52 -7.06
CA VAL A 318 14.53 -12.22 -6.44
C VAL A 318 15.46 -11.14 -6.98
N THR A 319 16.76 -11.42 -7.04
CA THR A 319 17.75 -10.46 -7.54
C THR A 319 17.51 -10.12 -9.02
N LEU A 320 17.20 -11.12 -9.86
CA LEU A 320 16.87 -10.90 -11.27
C LEU A 320 15.58 -10.09 -11.44
N TYR A 321 14.58 -10.33 -10.58
CA TYR A 321 13.35 -9.55 -10.55
C TYR A 321 13.60 -8.08 -10.20
N LEU A 322 14.41 -7.82 -9.16
CA LEU A 322 14.78 -6.46 -8.76
C LEU A 322 15.51 -5.71 -9.87
N ILE A 323 16.45 -6.37 -10.56
CA ILE A 323 17.16 -5.77 -11.71
C ILE A 323 16.20 -5.39 -12.83
N LYS A 324 15.24 -6.25 -13.16
CA LYS A 324 14.25 -5.99 -14.22
C LYS A 324 13.29 -4.86 -13.87
N ARG A 325 12.96 -4.69 -12.59
CA ARG A 325 12.10 -3.61 -12.09
C ARG A 325 12.82 -2.28 -12.09
N ASN A 326 14.04 -2.26 -11.54
CA ASN A 326 14.87 -1.07 -11.45
C ASN A 326 16.34 -1.48 -11.45
N PHE A 327 17.03 -1.22 -12.56
CA PHE A 327 18.40 -1.65 -12.71
C PHE A 327 19.31 -1.01 -11.66
N SER A 328 20.04 -1.84 -10.92
CA SER A 328 21.04 -1.39 -9.96
C SER A 328 22.37 -2.09 -10.21
N LYS A 329 23.45 -1.30 -10.32
CA LYS A 329 24.83 -1.81 -10.39
C LYS A 329 25.14 -2.73 -9.18
N LYS A 330 24.49 -2.51 -8.02
CA LYS A 330 24.64 -3.36 -6.82
C LYS A 330 24.10 -4.78 -7.07
N TYR A 331 22.86 -4.89 -7.53
CA TYR A 331 22.23 -6.19 -7.81
C TYR A 331 22.92 -6.91 -8.96
N TYR A 332 23.37 -6.18 -9.98
CA TYR A 332 24.07 -6.78 -11.11
C TYR A 332 25.43 -7.40 -10.72
N LYS A 333 26.17 -6.79 -9.79
CA LYS A 333 27.41 -7.38 -9.26
C LYS A 333 27.16 -8.74 -8.59
N ILE A 334 26.04 -8.87 -7.88
CA ILE A 334 25.67 -10.10 -7.18
C ILE A 334 25.36 -11.22 -8.18
N ILE A 335 24.59 -10.96 -9.24
CA ILE A 335 24.34 -11.99 -10.25
C ILE A 335 25.62 -12.40 -11.01
N LYS A 336 26.61 -11.49 -11.11
CA LYS A 336 27.93 -11.81 -11.68
C LYS A 336 28.67 -12.89 -10.90
N GLU A 337 28.47 -12.93 -9.58
CA GLU A 337 29.06 -13.94 -8.69
C GLU A 337 28.25 -15.24 -8.67
N LEU A 338 26.93 -15.17 -8.87
CA LEU A 338 26.01 -16.31 -8.74
C LEU A 338 25.73 -17.08 -10.04
N MET A 339 25.89 -16.44 -11.21
CA MET A 339 25.53 -17.01 -12.50
C MET A 339 26.77 -17.29 -13.37
N THR A 340 26.67 -18.28 -14.25
CA THR A 340 27.68 -18.50 -15.30
C THR A 340 27.67 -17.37 -16.33
N GLU A 341 28.75 -17.21 -17.10
CA GLU A 341 28.79 -16.19 -18.17
C GLU A 341 27.66 -16.39 -19.18
N ASP A 342 27.39 -17.63 -19.59
CA ASP A 342 26.34 -17.95 -20.56
C ASP A 342 24.95 -17.54 -20.06
N ASP A 343 24.64 -17.84 -18.79
CA ASP A 343 23.34 -17.47 -18.20
C ASP A 343 23.19 -15.95 -18.09
N ARG A 344 24.26 -15.23 -17.73
CA ARG A 344 24.25 -13.76 -17.67
C ARG A 344 24.05 -13.15 -19.04
N MET A 345 24.73 -13.67 -20.07
CA MET A 345 24.55 -13.20 -21.44
C MET A 345 23.13 -13.45 -21.95
N ASN A 346 22.48 -14.54 -21.52
CA ASN A 346 21.06 -14.77 -21.83
C ASN A 346 20.14 -13.82 -21.07
N PHE A 347 20.42 -13.53 -19.79
CA PHE A 347 19.67 -12.54 -19.02
C PHE A 347 19.80 -11.12 -19.59
N LEU A 348 21.00 -10.72 -20.01
CA LEU A 348 21.29 -9.46 -20.68
C LEU A 348 20.38 -9.21 -21.89
N LYS A 349 20.10 -10.24 -22.70
CA LYS A 349 19.16 -10.13 -23.82
C LYS A 349 17.76 -9.69 -23.37
N SER A 350 17.33 -10.08 -22.17
CA SER A 350 16.03 -9.67 -21.62
C SER A 350 15.96 -8.19 -21.24
N LEU A 351 17.12 -7.51 -21.10
CA LEU A 351 17.19 -6.08 -20.78
C LEU A 351 17.25 -5.18 -22.02
N GLN A 352 17.28 -5.72 -23.25
CA GLN A 352 17.53 -4.93 -24.47
C GLN A 352 16.58 -3.74 -24.68
N ASN A 353 15.34 -3.85 -24.21
CA ASN A 353 14.34 -2.78 -24.29
C ASN A 353 14.58 -1.65 -23.27
N ASP A 354 15.25 -1.96 -22.16
CA ASP A 354 15.75 -0.97 -21.21
C ASP A 354 17.20 -0.61 -21.57
N HIS A 355 17.34 0.32 -22.52
CA HIS A 355 18.64 0.63 -23.12
C HIS A 355 19.70 1.08 -22.08
N PRO A 356 19.39 1.96 -21.11
CA PRO A 356 20.35 2.30 -20.05
C PRO A 356 20.81 1.09 -19.23
N ALA A 357 19.88 0.23 -18.81
CA ALA A 357 20.20 -0.97 -18.04
C ALA A 357 21.09 -1.93 -18.84
N TYR A 358 20.72 -2.18 -20.10
CA TYR A 358 21.46 -3.07 -21.00
C TYR A 358 22.88 -2.58 -21.26
N ILE A 359 23.06 -1.29 -21.58
CA ILE A 359 24.38 -0.70 -21.82
C ILE A 359 25.24 -0.79 -20.56
N THR A 360 24.69 -0.43 -19.41
CA THR A 360 25.41 -0.50 -18.13
C THR A 360 25.89 -1.92 -17.84
N ALA A 361 25.01 -2.91 -18.05
CA ALA A 361 25.33 -4.32 -17.86
C ALA A 361 26.41 -4.82 -18.84
N LEU A 362 26.36 -4.43 -20.12
CA LEU A 362 27.39 -4.75 -21.11
C LEU A 362 28.76 -4.17 -20.72
N CYS A 363 28.81 -2.93 -20.25
CA CYS A 363 30.03 -2.31 -19.72
C CYS A 363 30.59 -3.10 -18.53
N MET A 364 29.73 -3.58 -17.62
CA MET A 364 30.15 -4.38 -16.47
C MET A 364 30.68 -5.79 -16.83
N GLU A 365 30.28 -6.34 -17.98
CA GLU A 365 30.83 -7.58 -18.55
C GLU A 365 32.06 -7.33 -19.46
N GLY A 366 32.48 -6.08 -19.65
CA GLY A 366 33.61 -5.73 -20.51
C GLY A 366 33.31 -5.81 -22.00
N LYS A 367 32.04 -5.91 -22.42
CA LYS A 367 31.60 -5.94 -23.82
C LYS A 367 31.45 -4.52 -24.37
N TYR A 368 32.52 -3.73 -24.29
CA TYR A 368 32.48 -2.28 -24.58
C TYR A 368 32.05 -1.97 -26.02
N ASP A 369 32.52 -2.74 -27.00
CA ASP A 369 32.14 -2.54 -28.41
C ASP A 369 30.64 -2.71 -28.65
N GLU A 370 30.00 -3.67 -27.97
CA GLU A 370 28.55 -3.90 -28.04
C GLU A 370 27.79 -2.76 -27.34
N ALA A 371 28.27 -2.35 -26.15
CA ALA A 371 27.69 -1.24 -25.40
C ALA A 371 27.70 0.06 -26.23
N HIS A 372 28.83 0.35 -26.87
CA HIS A 372 29.03 1.48 -27.76
C HIS A 372 28.13 1.45 -28.99
N LYS A 373 28.03 0.31 -29.69
CA LYS A 373 27.10 0.15 -30.82
C LYS A 373 25.66 0.36 -30.37
N HIS A 374 25.28 -0.20 -29.23
CA HIS A 374 23.91 -0.05 -28.72
C HIS A 374 23.60 1.39 -28.33
N ALA A 375 24.52 2.08 -27.65
CA ALA A 375 24.43 3.50 -27.30
C ALA A 375 24.30 4.39 -28.56
N LEU A 376 25.05 4.08 -29.62
CA LEU A 376 24.97 4.80 -30.89
C LEU A 376 23.59 4.67 -31.58
N HIS A 377 22.85 3.60 -31.34
CA HIS A 377 21.53 3.43 -31.97
C HIS A 377 20.36 3.87 -31.10
N HIS A 378 20.50 3.84 -29.77
CA HIS A 378 19.36 3.98 -28.85
C HIS A 378 19.46 5.17 -27.88
N THR A 379 20.53 5.96 -27.97
CA THR A 379 20.63 7.22 -27.24
C THR A 379 19.73 8.28 -27.86
N ASN A 380 18.91 8.92 -27.03
CA ASN A 380 17.96 9.97 -27.38
C ASN A 380 18.01 11.12 -26.35
N ARG A 381 17.16 12.14 -26.53
CA ARG A 381 17.13 13.34 -25.68
C ARG A 381 16.86 13.06 -24.19
N TRP A 382 16.17 11.97 -23.87
CA TRP A 382 15.71 11.63 -22.53
C TRP A 382 16.68 10.74 -21.76
N ASN A 383 17.52 9.97 -22.45
CA ASN A 383 18.36 8.95 -21.82
C ASN A 383 19.86 9.13 -22.06
N ILE A 384 20.29 10.22 -22.72
CA ILE A 384 21.71 10.45 -23.08
C ILE A 384 22.68 10.39 -21.90
N ILE A 385 22.27 10.83 -20.72
CA ILE A 385 23.15 10.77 -19.54
C ILE A 385 23.31 9.31 -19.13
N GLU A 386 22.19 8.60 -19.01
CA GLU A 386 22.08 7.26 -18.50
C GLU A 386 22.71 6.23 -19.46
N THR A 387 22.66 6.45 -20.77
CA THR A 387 23.29 5.59 -21.78
C THR A 387 24.77 5.89 -21.99
N MET A 388 25.19 7.17 -21.98
CA MET A 388 26.57 7.53 -22.30
C MET A 388 27.51 7.49 -21.09
N THR A 389 27.02 7.75 -19.88
CA THR A 389 27.86 7.74 -18.67
C THR A 389 28.59 6.40 -18.48
N PRO A 390 27.94 5.22 -18.54
CA PRO A 390 28.63 3.94 -18.40
C PRO A 390 29.71 3.72 -19.47
N CYS A 391 29.45 4.13 -20.71
CA CYS A 391 30.42 4.05 -21.80
C CYS A 391 31.66 4.91 -21.53
N LEU A 392 31.45 6.16 -21.08
CA LEU A 392 32.52 7.10 -20.72
C LEU A 392 33.35 6.59 -19.52
N GLU A 393 32.71 6.03 -18.49
CA GLU A 393 33.39 5.50 -17.31
C GLU A 393 34.34 4.33 -17.63
N HIS A 394 33.96 3.46 -18.57
CA HIS A 394 34.68 2.22 -18.84
C HIS A 394 35.58 2.24 -20.08
N ALA A 395 35.23 2.99 -21.12
CA ALA A 395 35.97 3.05 -22.39
C ALA A 395 35.93 4.48 -23.01
N PRO A 396 36.54 5.47 -22.32
CA PRO A 396 36.29 6.89 -22.57
C PRO A 396 36.69 7.35 -23.99
N GLU A 397 37.79 6.84 -24.54
CA GLU A 397 38.30 7.27 -25.86
C GLU A 397 37.36 6.93 -27.02
N GLN A 398 36.68 5.78 -26.97
CA GLN A 398 35.67 5.42 -27.96
C GLN A 398 34.34 6.11 -27.66
N ALA A 399 33.98 6.19 -26.38
CA ALA A 399 32.73 6.79 -25.93
C ALA A 399 32.63 8.29 -26.29
N ILE A 400 33.74 9.05 -26.24
CA ILE A 400 33.74 10.47 -26.61
C ILE A 400 33.43 10.70 -28.09
N VAL A 401 33.84 9.78 -28.98
CA VAL A 401 33.51 9.84 -30.41
C VAL A 401 32.01 9.64 -30.63
N ILE A 402 31.41 8.68 -29.91
CA ILE A 402 29.98 8.39 -29.98
C ILE A 402 29.16 9.52 -29.37
N LEU A 403 29.61 10.07 -28.24
CA LEU A 403 28.99 11.22 -27.59
C LEU A 403 28.97 12.41 -28.55
N ALA A 404 30.10 12.69 -29.21
CA ALA A 404 30.22 13.78 -30.17
C ALA A 404 29.18 13.64 -31.31
N GLN A 405 29.10 12.45 -31.91
CA GLN A 405 28.15 12.17 -32.97
C GLN A 405 26.70 12.34 -32.49
N LYS A 406 26.37 11.82 -31.30
CA LYS A 406 24.99 11.86 -30.77
C LYS A 406 24.56 13.25 -30.34
N VAL A 407 25.43 14.01 -29.70
CA VAL A 407 25.12 15.38 -29.32
C VAL A 407 24.89 16.23 -30.56
N GLU A 408 25.68 16.04 -31.62
CA GLU A 408 25.49 16.76 -32.88
C GLU A 408 24.18 16.40 -33.58
N GLU A 409 23.86 15.11 -33.67
CA GLU A 409 22.60 14.60 -34.22
C GLU A 409 21.39 15.18 -33.45
N LEU A 410 21.37 15.04 -32.12
CA LEU A 410 20.26 15.51 -31.31
C LEU A 410 20.14 17.04 -31.31
N LEU A 411 21.26 17.78 -31.39
CA LEU A 411 21.23 19.23 -31.52
C LEU A 411 20.73 19.72 -32.88
N LEU A 412 20.54 18.87 -33.90
CA LEU A 412 19.85 19.28 -35.12
C LEU A 412 18.35 19.42 -34.86
N ASP A 413 17.76 18.43 -34.20
CA ASP A 413 16.30 18.26 -34.11
C ASP A 413 15.69 18.70 -32.76
N GLU A 414 16.48 18.71 -31.68
CA GLU A 414 15.97 18.94 -30.33
C GLU A 414 16.30 20.34 -29.78
N ARG A 415 15.32 20.98 -29.12
CA ARG A 415 15.45 22.33 -28.56
C ARG A 415 14.84 22.38 -27.15
N GLY A 416 15.39 23.25 -26.30
CA GLY A 416 14.85 23.55 -24.97
C GLY A 416 15.89 23.44 -23.86
N ARG A 417 15.73 24.25 -22.80
CA ARG A 417 16.68 24.32 -21.67
C ARG A 417 16.89 22.96 -21.00
N ASN A 418 15.82 22.17 -20.82
CA ASN A 418 15.92 20.86 -20.19
C ASN A 418 16.84 19.91 -20.95
N PHE A 419 16.74 19.88 -22.28
CA PHE A 419 17.64 19.08 -23.12
C PHE A 419 19.07 19.64 -23.10
N TYR A 420 19.23 20.95 -23.20
CA TYR A 420 20.57 21.58 -23.14
C TYR A 420 21.27 21.37 -21.80
N ALA A 421 20.53 21.38 -20.69
CA ALA A 421 21.06 21.03 -19.38
C ALA A 421 21.57 19.58 -19.36
N ARG A 422 20.86 18.63 -19.96
CA ARG A 422 21.34 17.24 -20.08
C ARG A 422 22.63 17.13 -20.90
N VAL A 423 22.70 17.84 -22.03
CA VAL A 423 23.92 17.92 -22.86
C VAL A 423 25.08 18.53 -22.06
N ALA A 424 24.84 19.61 -21.33
CA ALA A 424 25.85 20.25 -20.50
C ALA A 424 26.35 19.31 -19.38
N THR A 425 25.44 18.57 -18.74
CA THR A 425 25.76 17.57 -17.71
C THR A 425 26.64 16.45 -18.26
N ILE A 426 26.28 15.84 -19.40
CA ILE A 426 27.09 14.74 -19.94
C ILE A 426 28.47 15.21 -20.45
N LEU A 427 28.56 16.44 -20.99
CA LEU A 427 29.85 17.04 -21.37
C LEU A 427 30.71 17.36 -20.14
N LYS A 428 30.09 17.76 -19.03
CA LYS A 428 30.80 17.93 -17.75
C LYS A 428 31.38 16.61 -17.26
N ILE A 429 30.56 15.56 -17.25
CA ILE A 429 31.01 14.20 -16.89
C ILE A 429 32.20 13.79 -17.78
N ALA A 430 32.12 13.99 -19.09
CA ALA A 430 33.23 13.70 -20.00
C ALA A 430 34.48 14.55 -19.72
N LYS A 431 34.31 15.84 -19.37
CA LYS A 431 35.42 16.78 -19.11
C LYS A 431 36.17 16.44 -17.82
N ASP A 432 35.47 15.87 -16.84
CA ASP A 432 36.04 15.43 -15.56
C ASP A 432 36.90 14.15 -15.71
N ILE A 433 36.84 13.46 -16.87
CA ILE A 433 37.66 12.28 -17.16
C ILE A 433 39.01 12.71 -17.77
N THR A 434 40.08 12.62 -16.98
CA THR A 434 41.44 13.06 -17.35
C THR A 434 41.92 12.53 -18.71
N ALA A 435 41.62 11.27 -19.03
CA ALA A 435 42.07 10.63 -20.27
C ALA A 435 41.51 11.29 -21.54
N ILE A 436 40.32 11.90 -21.46
CA ILE A 436 39.60 12.47 -22.62
C ILE A 436 39.28 13.97 -22.47
N GLN A 437 39.84 14.62 -21.45
CA GLN A 437 39.57 16.03 -21.13
C GLN A 437 39.82 16.94 -22.34
N HIS A 438 40.98 16.81 -22.99
CA HIS A 438 41.31 17.61 -24.18
C HIS A 438 40.34 17.36 -25.34
N GLN A 439 39.95 16.11 -25.60
CA GLN A 439 38.99 15.77 -26.65
C GLN A 439 37.61 16.35 -26.35
N THR A 440 37.23 16.36 -25.06
CA THR A 440 35.99 16.95 -24.58
C THR A 440 35.99 18.47 -24.74
N ASP A 441 37.09 19.15 -24.41
CA ASP A 441 37.23 20.60 -24.64
C ASP A 441 37.13 20.96 -26.12
N VAL A 442 37.73 20.14 -27.01
CA VAL A 442 37.58 20.29 -28.46
C VAL A 442 36.11 20.14 -28.88
N LEU A 443 35.40 19.14 -28.35
CA LEU A 443 33.98 18.93 -28.64
C LEU A 443 33.12 20.10 -28.15
N ILE A 444 33.32 20.56 -26.91
CA ILE A 444 32.60 21.70 -26.33
C ILE A 444 32.78 22.95 -27.20
N ASN A 445 34.02 23.27 -27.58
CA ASN A 445 34.31 24.41 -28.44
C ASN A 445 33.63 24.29 -29.82
N ARG A 446 33.63 23.08 -30.40
CA ARG A 446 32.95 22.79 -31.66
C ARG A 446 31.43 23.02 -31.55
N ILE A 447 30.80 22.53 -30.48
CA ILE A 447 29.37 22.71 -30.21
C ILE A 447 29.03 24.20 -30.07
N VAL A 448 29.81 24.94 -29.29
CA VAL A 448 29.60 26.39 -29.04
C VAL A 448 29.72 27.21 -30.33
N TYR A 449 30.70 26.87 -31.19
CA TYR A 449 30.93 27.54 -32.46
C TYR A 449 29.82 27.22 -33.47
N ALA A 450 29.53 25.93 -33.69
CA ALA A 450 28.51 25.47 -34.64
C ALA A 450 27.10 25.94 -34.26
N ASN A 451 26.79 26.00 -32.96
CA ASN A 451 25.49 26.40 -32.45
C ASN A 451 25.48 27.83 -31.88
N GLY A 452 26.26 28.73 -32.48
CA GLY A 452 26.49 30.08 -31.96
C GLY A 452 25.24 30.93 -31.69
N ARG A 453 24.12 30.60 -32.36
CA ARG A 453 22.80 31.26 -32.20
C ARG A 453 21.96 30.72 -31.03
N LEU A 454 22.32 29.57 -30.45
CA LEU A 454 21.60 28.96 -29.33
C LEU A 454 22.08 29.55 -27.99
N SER A 455 21.59 30.75 -27.64
CA SER A 455 21.96 31.45 -26.40
C SER A 455 21.64 30.65 -25.13
N ALA A 456 20.54 29.90 -25.12
CA ALA A 456 20.13 29.05 -24.00
C ALA A 456 21.14 27.90 -23.78
N LEU A 457 21.62 27.25 -24.84
CA LEU A 457 22.65 26.19 -24.73
C LEU A 457 23.95 26.72 -24.11
N LYS A 458 24.41 27.90 -24.56
CA LYS A 458 25.57 28.57 -23.94
C LYS A 458 25.32 28.92 -22.47
N GLY A 459 24.09 29.28 -22.13
CA GLY A 459 23.67 29.50 -20.74
C GLY A 459 23.88 28.24 -19.89
N GLU A 460 23.33 27.11 -20.32
CA GLU A 460 23.45 25.85 -19.56
C GLU A 460 24.89 25.34 -19.47
N LEU A 461 25.70 25.50 -20.54
CA LEU A 461 27.13 25.16 -20.51
C LEU A 461 27.92 26.01 -19.49
N ARG A 462 27.61 27.30 -19.33
CA ARG A 462 28.22 28.15 -18.28
C ARG A 462 27.77 27.72 -16.89
N VAL A 463 26.48 27.41 -16.72
CA VAL A 463 25.92 26.95 -15.43
C VAL A 463 26.59 25.64 -15.01
N ALA A 464 26.83 24.72 -15.95
CA ALA A 464 27.56 23.48 -15.68
C ALA A 464 29.06 23.70 -15.38
N GLY A 465 29.62 24.86 -15.74
CA GLY A 465 31.03 25.21 -15.57
C GLY A 465 31.95 24.62 -16.64
N VAL A 466 31.41 24.25 -17.81
CA VAL A 466 32.20 23.64 -18.89
C VAL A 466 32.77 24.65 -19.88
N ILE A 467 32.25 25.89 -19.90
CA ILE A 467 32.76 27.04 -20.66
C ILE A 467 32.87 28.32 -19.83
#